data_AF-A0A834KYM2-F1
#
_entry.id   AF-A0A834KYM2-F1
#
_cell.length_a   1.000
_cell.length_b   1.000
_cell.length_c   1.000
_cell.angle_alpha   90.00
_cell.angle_beta   90.00
_cell.angle_gamma   90.00
#
_symmetry.space_group_name_H-M   'P 1'
#
loop_
_entity.id
_entity.type
_entity.pdbx_description
1 polymer ?
#
loop_
_entity_poly.entity_id
_entity_poly.type
_entity_poly.pdbx_seq_one_letter_code
_entity_poly.pdbx_strand_id
1 'polypeptide(L)'
;MLQGAAPGPGTMLDGLRRRHASRSSPRPLSLNFSTFSAPPPSPDMDSSSEHPIRRTLHRLKLMSSPSLSELAKSEKSSPEDRGEKQKRAGANATWNSIHNAVIAVFQKKGLADNELYILNEGVRHLLKTELGSFFTEYLQNQLLTKGMVILRDKIRFYEGQKLLDSLAETWDFFFCDVLSMLQAIFHPVQGKDPSVRQLALLHFRNTIVLSVKLEDALSRPRARVPPSVTQMLLILQGVHDLHGVNEEYLRLESLVQKVVSPYLGTHGLYSGDDDDEDHCSVMGESEEAD
;
A
#
# COMPACT_ATOMS: atom_id res chain seq x y z
N MET A 1 23.82 37.65 -55.11
CA MET A 1 23.72 36.55 -56.08
C MET A 1 25.06 35.83 -56.09
N LEU A 2 25.25 34.53 -55.88
CA LEU A 2 24.43 33.34 -55.66
C LEU A 2 25.41 32.24 -55.13
N GLN A 3 25.03 31.52 -54.08
CA GLN A 3 25.05 30.03 -53.93
C GLN A 3 26.19 29.23 -54.58
N GLY A 4 26.91 28.32 -53.91
CA GLY A 4 26.45 27.28 -52.97
C GLY A 4 26.36 25.94 -53.70
N ALA A 5 27.20 24.95 -53.36
CA ALA A 5 26.98 23.54 -53.73
C ALA A 5 27.86 22.58 -52.88
N ALA A 6 27.20 21.63 -52.22
CA ALA A 6 27.76 20.52 -51.45
C ALA A 6 28.24 19.36 -52.35
N PRO A 7 29.08 18.43 -51.85
CA PRO A 7 29.31 17.13 -52.50
C PRO A 7 28.37 16.05 -51.94
N GLY A 8 27.94 15.16 -52.83
CA GLY A 8 26.94 14.12 -52.61
C GLY A 8 27.41 12.86 -51.85
N PRO A 9 26.52 11.87 -51.68
CA PRO A 9 26.70 10.78 -50.73
C PRO A 9 27.36 9.56 -51.37
N GLY A 10 28.40 9.04 -50.71
CA GLY A 10 29.00 7.73 -50.98
C GLY A 10 28.55 6.72 -49.92
N THR A 11 27.73 5.78 -50.33
CA THR A 11 27.38 4.55 -49.60
C THR A 11 28.59 3.63 -49.49
N MET A 12 28.95 3.22 -48.28
CA MET A 12 29.71 2.00 -48.03
C MET A 12 29.13 1.27 -46.83
N LEU A 13 28.41 0.20 -47.14
CA LEU A 13 28.04 -0.90 -46.26
C LEU A 13 29.18 -1.92 -46.33
N ASP A 14 29.88 -2.17 -45.23
CA ASP A 14 30.20 -3.52 -44.76
C ASP A 14 30.92 -3.46 -43.41
N GLY A 15 30.59 -4.35 -42.49
CA GLY A 15 31.13 -4.28 -41.13
C GLY A 15 30.49 -5.24 -40.14
N LEU A 16 30.62 -6.54 -40.44
CA LEU A 16 30.51 -7.68 -39.52
C LEU A 16 30.70 -7.32 -38.02
N ARG A 17 29.84 -7.83 -37.14
CA ARG A 17 30.09 -9.11 -36.44
C ARG A 17 29.09 -9.31 -35.29
N ARG A 18 28.12 -10.17 -35.59
CA ARG A 18 27.23 -10.88 -34.67
C ARG A 18 28.05 -11.51 -33.52
N ARG A 19 27.88 -11.03 -32.29
CA ARG A 19 28.26 -11.77 -31.08
C ARG A 19 27.02 -12.39 -30.45
N HIS A 20 26.83 -13.67 -30.70
CA HIS A 20 26.07 -14.54 -29.82
C HIS A 20 26.88 -14.72 -28.53
N ALA A 21 26.42 -14.12 -27.44
CA ALA A 21 26.79 -14.54 -26.09
C ALA A 21 25.57 -15.23 -25.48
N SER A 22 25.67 -16.56 -25.42
CA SER A 22 24.78 -17.47 -24.72
C SER A 22 24.63 -17.05 -23.26
N ARG A 23 23.42 -16.62 -22.89
CA ARG A 23 23.04 -16.33 -21.50
C ARG A 23 22.77 -17.65 -20.80
N SER A 24 23.64 -18.06 -19.88
CA SER A 24 23.41 -19.18 -18.96
C SER A 24 22.26 -18.83 -18.01
N SER A 25 21.23 -19.68 -17.96
CA SER A 25 20.13 -19.55 -16.99
C SER A 25 20.59 -19.99 -15.59
N PRO A 26 20.12 -19.35 -14.51
CA PRO A 26 20.22 -19.92 -13.18
C PRO A 26 19.06 -20.91 -12.97
N ARG A 27 19.40 -22.14 -12.58
CA ARG A 27 18.47 -23.19 -12.14
C ARG A 27 17.68 -22.75 -10.89
N PRO A 28 16.42 -23.16 -10.72
CA PRO A 28 15.68 -22.92 -9.49
C PRO A 28 16.16 -23.86 -8.37
N LEU A 29 16.41 -23.31 -7.19
CA LEU A 29 16.65 -24.07 -5.97
C LEU A 29 15.32 -24.65 -5.47
N SER A 30 15.22 -25.97 -5.46
CA SER A 30 14.13 -26.73 -4.84
C SER A 30 14.31 -26.72 -3.32
N LEU A 31 13.35 -26.15 -2.59
CA LEU A 31 13.26 -26.29 -1.13
C LEU A 31 12.19 -27.34 -0.81
N ASN A 32 12.65 -28.52 -0.41
CA ASN A 32 11.81 -29.57 0.18
C ASN A 32 11.63 -29.24 1.67
N PHE A 33 10.39 -29.15 2.14
CA PHE A 33 10.06 -29.21 3.56
C PHE A 33 9.51 -30.60 3.87
N SER A 34 10.26 -31.37 4.65
CA SER A 34 9.78 -32.58 5.29
C SER A 34 10.24 -32.58 6.74
N THR A 35 9.30 -33.02 7.60
CA THR A 35 9.50 -33.57 8.95
C THR A 35 9.50 -32.56 10.10
N PHE A 36 8.33 -32.48 10.74
CA PHE A 36 8.13 -31.93 12.08
C PHE A 36 8.60 -32.99 13.09
N SER A 37 9.65 -32.71 13.87
CA SER A 37 10.07 -33.53 15.02
C SER A 37 9.34 -33.08 16.29
N ALA A 38 8.86 -34.05 17.06
CA ALA A 38 8.18 -33.89 18.34
C ALA A 38 9.10 -33.34 19.46
N PRO A 39 8.54 -32.71 20.52
CA PRO A 39 9.31 -32.22 21.66
C PRO A 39 9.66 -33.33 22.69
N PRO A 40 10.70 -33.12 23.53
CA PRO A 40 11.24 -34.14 24.45
C PRO A 40 10.48 -34.24 25.78
N PRO A 41 10.65 -35.35 26.54
CA PRO A 41 10.01 -35.52 27.85
C PRO A 41 10.83 -34.89 28.99
N SER A 42 10.11 -34.36 29.99
CA SER A 42 10.66 -33.85 31.25
C SER A 42 10.75 -34.95 32.33
N PRO A 43 11.72 -34.88 33.27
CA PRO A 43 12.01 -35.96 34.20
C PRO A 43 11.24 -35.87 35.53
N ASP A 44 10.96 -37.04 36.10
CA ASP A 44 10.48 -37.27 37.47
C ASP A 44 11.57 -37.01 38.53
N MET A 45 11.17 -36.52 39.70
CA MET A 45 11.86 -36.74 40.99
C MET A 45 10.85 -36.76 42.15
N ASP A 46 11.20 -37.56 43.15
CA ASP A 46 10.35 -38.34 44.05
C ASP A 46 10.28 -37.80 45.50
N SER A 47 9.27 -38.30 46.24
CA SER A 47 9.32 -38.75 47.65
C SER A 47 8.67 -37.93 48.79
N SER A 48 7.70 -38.62 49.43
CA SER A 48 7.38 -38.77 50.87
C SER A 48 6.74 -37.64 51.71
N SER A 49 5.51 -37.90 52.21
CA SER A 49 5.21 -38.18 53.65
C SER A 49 3.69 -38.18 54.01
N GLU A 50 3.27 -39.29 54.64
CA GLU A 50 2.31 -39.50 55.75
C GLU A 50 0.84 -38.97 55.80
N HIS A 51 -0.13 -39.92 55.65
CA HIS A 51 -1.26 -40.30 56.56
C HIS A 51 -2.36 -39.24 57.00
N PRO A 52 -3.48 -39.60 57.68
CA PRO A 52 -4.78 -39.96 57.06
C PRO A 52 -6.04 -39.37 57.74
N ILE A 53 -7.08 -38.92 57.03
CA ILE A 53 -8.41 -38.73 57.65
C ILE A 53 -9.54 -39.26 56.75
N ARG A 54 -10.04 -40.44 57.14
CA ARG A 54 -11.38 -40.94 56.81
C ARG A 54 -12.45 -40.12 57.52
N ARG A 55 -13.60 -39.92 56.85
CA ARG A 55 -15.01 -39.82 57.34
C ARG A 55 -15.78 -38.89 56.37
N THR A 56 -16.99 -39.12 55.85
CA THR A 56 -18.09 -40.10 55.93
C THR A 56 -19.11 -39.53 54.91
N LEU A 57 -19.83 -40.24 54.02
CA LEU A 57 -21.09 -40.95 54.27
C LEU A 57 -21.71 -41.33 52.89
N HIS A 58 -22.13 -42.59 52.77
CA HIS A 58 -23.38 -43.07 52.14
C HIS A 58 -24.14 -42.14 51.16
N ARG A 59 -24.53 -42.66 49.98
CA ARG A 59 -25.80 -43.41 49.78
C ARG A 59 -26.13 -43.57 48.28
N LEU A 60 -26.45 -44.81 47.91
CA LEU A 60 -26.96 -45.27 46.62
C LEU A 60 -28.16 -44.45 46.08
N LYS A 61 -28.16 -44.17 44.76
CA LYS A 61 -29.35 -44.40 43.93
C LYS A 61 -28.99 -44.53 42.44
N LEU A 62 -29.48 -45.62 41.88
CA LEU A 62 -29.56 -46.01 40.49
C LEU A 62 -30.10 -44.87 39.59
N MET A 63 -29.64 -44.79 38.34
CA MET A 63 -30.50 -44.96 37.14
C MET A 63 -29.72 -44.75 35.83
N SER A 64 -29.67 -45.82 35.04
CA SER A 64 -29.73 -45.91 33.56
C SER A 64 -28.90 -44.97 32.66
N SER A 65 -28.00 -45.60 31.91
CA SER A 65 -27.55 -45.17 30.57
C SER A 65 -28.71 -44.83 29.64
N PRO A 66 -28.50 -43.93 28.67
CA PRO A 66 -29.12 -44.04 27.37
C PRO A 66 -28.07 -44.54 26.36
N SER A 67 -28.28 -45.77 25.90
CA SER A 67 -27.67 -46.29 24.69
C SER A 67 -28.31 -45.63 23.47
N LEU A 68 -27.48 -45.44 22.44
CA LEU A 68 -27.85 -45.18 21.05
C LEU A 68 -29.18 -45.81 20.65
N SER A 69 -30.13 -44.99 20.18
CA SER A 69 -30.86 -45.21 18.92
C SER A 69 -31.74 -44.01 18.58
N GLU A 70 -31.77 -43.70 17.28
CA GLU A 70 -32.84 -42.98 16.58
C GLU A 70 -33.02 -41.49 16.90
N LEU A 71 -32.08 -40.67 16.42
CA LEU A 71 -32.52 -39.56 15.58
C LEU A 71 -31.39 -39.12 14.65
N ALA A 72 -31.34 -39.77 13.50
CA ALA A 72 -31.05 -39.08 12.26
C ALA A 72 -32.14 -38.01 12.03
N LYS A 73 -32.18 -36.98 12.90
CA LYS A 73 -32.76 -35.70 12.56
C LYS A 73 -31.80 -35.15 11.53
N SER A 74 -32.10 -35.50 10.28
CA SER A 74 -31.76 -34.73 9.12
C SER A 74 -31.89 -33.26 9.50
N GLU A 75 -30.79 -32.60 9.84
CA GLU A 75 -30.62 -31.19 9.56
C GLU A 75 -30.67 -31.10 8.03
N LYS A 76 -31.91 -31.14 7.51
CA LYS A 76 -32.29 -30.46 6.30
C LYS A 76 -32.00 -29.01 6.62
N SER A 77 -30.74 -28.61 6.48
CA SER A 77 -30.45 -27.28 5.96
C SER A 77 -31.39 -27.15 4.77
N SER A 78 -32.37 -26.24 4.89
CA SER A 78 -33.34 -26.06 3.82
C SER A 78 -32.53 -25.82 2.53
N PRO A 79 -33.04 -26.21 1.36
CA PRO A 79 -32.35 -25.89 0.10
C PRO A 79 -32.02 -24.39 -0.01
N GLU A 80 -32.76 -23.54 0.70
CA GLU A 80 -32.52 -22.11 0.90
C GLU A 80 -31.26 -21.80 1.73
N ASP A 81 -31.08 -22.41 2.92
CA ASP A 81 -29.90 -22.20 3.79
C ASP A 81 -28.61 -22.78 3.17
N ARG A 82 -28.70 -23.89 2.40
CA ARG A 82 -27.58 -24.36 1.57
C ARG A 82 -27.26 -23.38 0.44
N GLY A 83 -28.29 -22.79 -0.18
CA GLY A 83 -28.15 -21.80 -1.24
C GLY A 83 -27.49 -20.50 -0.76
N GLU A 84 -27.85 -20.02 0.43
CA GLU A 84 -27.26 -18.83 1.04
C GLU A 84 -25.80 -19.05 1.46
N LYS A 85 -25.49 -20.19 2.06
CA LYS A 85 -24.11 -20.58 2.39
C LYS A 85 -23.24 -20.69 1.13
N GLN A 86 -23.78 -21.25 0.04
CA GLN A 86 -23.07 -21.35 -1.23
C GLN A 86 -22.87 -19.98 -1.90
N LYS A 87 -23.88 -19.09 -1.86
CA LYS A 87 -23.77 -17.70 -2.36
C LYS A 87 -22.70 -16.91 -1.59
N ARG A 88 -22.67 -17.02 -0.26
CA ARG A 88 -21.68 -16.35 0.59
C ARG A 88 -20.27 -16.90 0.37
N ALA A 89 -20.11 -18.22 0.21
CA ALA A 89 -18.83 -18.84 -0.14
C ALA A 89 -18.32 -18.35 -1.52
N GLY A 90 -19.22 -18.21 -2.50
CA GLY A 90 -18.89 -17.66 -3.81
C GLY A 90 -18.42 -16.20 -3.75
N ALA A 91 -19.12 -15.35 -2.99
CA ALA A 91 -18.75 -13.95 -2.81
C ALA A 91 -17.37 -13.80 -2.14
N ASN A 92 -17.06 -14.64 -1.16
CA ASN A 92 -15.75 -14.67 -0.50
C ASN A 92 -14.62 -15.11 -1.44
N ALA A 93 -14.87 -16.10 -2.30
CA ALA A 93 -13.90 -16.53 -3.31
C ALA A 93 -13.59 -15.41 -4.31
N THR A 94 -14.63 -14.72 -4.79
CA THR A 94 -14.51 -13.54 -5.68
C THR A 94 -13.69 -12.44 -5.00
N TRP A 95 -13.96 -12.14 -3.74
CA TRP A 95 -13.21 -11.14 -2.99
C TRP A 95 -11.72 -11.51 -2.87
N ASN A 96 -11.40 -12.76 -2.55
CA ASN A 96 -10.01 -13.22 -2.47
C ASN A 96 -9.27 -13.09 -3.80
N SER A 97 -9.96 -13.36 -4.92
CA SER A 97 -9.40 -13.13 -6.26
C SER A 97 -9.09 -11.65 -6.51
N ILE A 98 -10.03 -10.75 -6.20
CA ILE A 98 -9.83 -9.29 -6.29
C ILE A 98 -8.66 -8.84 -5.42
N HIS A 99 -8.63 -9.30 -4.17
CA HIS A 99 -7.56 -8.99 -3.23
C HIS A 99 -6.20 -9.39 -3.77
N ASN A 100 -6.05 -10.63 -4.26
CA ASN A 100 -4.78 -11.13 -4.78
C ASN A 100 -4.33 -10.36 -6.03
N ALA A 101 -5.24 -10.03 -6.94
CA ALA A 101 -4.93 -9.22 -8.11
C ALA A 101 -4.45 -7.82 -7.72
N VAL A 102 -5.12 -7.16 -6.77
CA VAL A 102 -4.70 -5.84 -6.28
C VAL A 102 -3.33 -5.90 -5.62
N ILE A 103 -3.07 -6.88 -4.76
CA ILE A 103 -1.73 -7.04 -4.16
C ILE A 103 -0.67 -7.32 -5.24
N ALA A 104 -0.99 -8.10 -6.27
CA ALA A 104 -0.07 -8.35 -7.39
C ALA A 104 0.30 -7.03 -8.10
N VAL A 105 -0.67 -6.15 -8.34
CA VAL A 105 -0.43 -4.82 -8.92
C VAL A 105 0.52 -3.99 -8.05
N PHE A 106 0.30 -3.92 -6.73
CA PHE A 106 1.23 -3.23 -5.81
C PHE A 106 2.64 -3.84 -5.79
N GLN A 107 2.75 -5.13 -6.11
CA GLN A 107 4.02 -5.84 -6.26
C GLN A 107 4.67 -5.66 -7.64
N LYS A 108 4.13 -4.79 -8.51
CA LYS A 108 4.59 -4.57 -9.89
C LYS A 108 4.46 -5.82 -10.77
N LYS A 109 3.48 -6.67 -10.45
CA LYS A 109 3.09 -7.81 -11.30
C LYS A 109 1.94 -7.36 -12.20
N GLY A 110 1.97 -7.80 -13.45
CA GLY A 110 0.85 -7.60 -14.37
C GLY A 110 -0.32 -8.52 -14.04
N LEU A 111 -1.49 -8.16 -14.58
CA LEU A 111 -2.63 -9.07 -14.63
C LEU A 111 -2.48 -10.01 -15.83
N ALA A 112 -3.04 -11.22 -15.72
CA ALA A 112 -3.13 -12.15 -16.82
C ALA A 112 -4.13 -11.67 -17.89
N ASP A 113 -4.04 -12.24 -19.09
CA ASP A 113 -4.97 -11.95 -20.17
C ASP A 113 -6.42 -12.20 -19.72
N ASN A 114 -7.31 -11.26 -20.04
CA ASN A 114 -8.73 -11.28 -19.67
C ASN A 114 -9.03 -11.25 -18.15
N GLU A 115 -8.02 -11.23 -17.28
CA GLU A 115 -8.23 -11.20 -15.83
C GLU A 115 -8.96 -9.92 -15.40
N LEU A 116 -8.61 -8.77 -15.99
CA LEU A 116 -9.28 -7.50 -15.71
C LEU A 116 -10.79 -7.56 -15.99
N TYR A 117 -11.21 -8.24 -17.05
CA TYR A 117 -12.63 -8.42 -17.35
C TYR A 117 -13.32 -9.28 -16.28
N ILE A 118 -12.70 -10.40 -15.91
CA ILE A 118 -13.20 -11.30 -14.87
C ILE A 118 -13.32 -10.57 -13.53
N LEU A 119 -12.32 -9.76 -13.17
CA LEU A 119 -12.34 -8.94 -11.96
C LEU A 119 -13.46 -7.90 -11.98
N ASN A 120 -13.65 -7.21 -13.10
CA ASN A 120 -14.76 -6.26 -13.27
C ASN A 120 -16.13 -6.92 -13.09
N GLU A 121 -16.34 -8.10 -13.67
CA GLU A 121 -17.56 -8.87 -13.42
C GLU A 121 -17.66 -9.26 -11.95
N GLY A 122 -16.58 -9.76 -11.35
CA GLY A 122 -16.54 -10.11 -9.93
C GLY A 122 -16.94 -8.96 -9.01
N VAL A 123 -16.43 -7.75 -9.28
CA VAL A 123 -16.81 -6.53 -8.56
C VAL A 123 -18.30 -6.21 -8.76
N ARG A 124 -18.83 -6.27 -9.99
CA ARG A 124 -20.27 -6.04 -10.24
C ARG A 124 -21.15 -7.02 -9.48
N HIS A 125 -20.76 -8.29 -9.41
CA HIS A 125 -21.50 -9.29 -8.65
C HIS A 125 -21.41 -9.01 -7.15
N LEU A 126 -20.21 -8.70 -6.64
CA LEU A 126 -19.99 -8.40 -5.22
C LEU A 126 -20.81 -7.21 -4.75
N LEU A 127 -20.89 -6.13 -5.55
CA LEU A 127 -21.68 -4.94 -5.24
C LEU A 127 -23.18 -5.20 -5.11
N LYS A 128 -23.71 -6.27 -5.73
CA LYS A 128 -25.11 -6.67 -5.61
C LYS A 128 -25.40 -7.50 -4.35
N THR A 129 -24.36 -7.93 -3.63
CA THR A 129 -24.49 -8.69 -2.37
C THR A 129 -24.46 -7.75 -1.17
N GLU A 130 -24.72 -8.30 0.02
CA GLU A 130 -24.55 -7.59 1.30
C GLU A 130 -23.14 -7.03 1.49
N LEU A 131 -22.11 -7.63 0.87
CA LEU A 131 -20.73 -7.14 0.96
C LEU A 131 -20.52 -5.82 0.17
N GLY A 132 -21.43 -5.50 -0.74
CA GLY A 132 -21.37 -4.26 -1.52
C GLY A 132 -21.53 -2.98 -0.68
N SER A 133 -22.25 -3.05 0.45
CA SER A 133 -22.41 -1.89 1.35
C SER A 133 -21.10 -1.54 2.08
N PHE A 134 -20.29 -2.54 2.41
CA PHE A 134 -19.00 -2.41 3.09
C PHE A 134 -17.82 -2.30 2.13
N PHE A 135 -18.07 -2.21 0.82
CA PHE A 135 -17.02 -2.23 -0.19
C PHE A 135 -15.96 -1.15 0.03
N THR A 136 -16.37 0.08 0.33
CA THR A 136 -15.46 1.20 0.59
C THR A 136 -14.55 0.94 1.79
N GLU A 137 -15.09 0.35 2.85
CA GLU A 137 -14.33 -0.02 4.05
C GLU A 137 -13.31 -1.12 3.73
N TYR A 138 -13.71 -2.14 2.97
CA TYR A 138 -12.79 -3.21 2.56
C TYR A 138 -11.67 -2.72 1.64
N LEU A 139 -11.99 -1.83 0.70
CA LEU A 139 -11.00 -1.20 -0.17
C LEU A 139 -9.95 -0.46 0.66
N GLN A 140 -10.37 0.35 1.62
CA GLN A 140 -9.46 1.09 2.51
C GLN A 140 -8.67 0.15 3.42
N ASN A 141 -9.37 -0.61 4.27
CA ASN A 141 -8.77 -1.32 5.39
C ASN A 141 -7.99 -2.56 4.98
N GLN A 142 -8.35 -3.21 3.87
CA GLN A 142 -7.69 -4.46 3.45
C GLN A 142 -6.80 -4.29 2.23
N LEU A 143 -7.24 -3.54 1.21
CA LEU A 143 -6.49 -3.46 -0.05
C LEU A 143 -5.47 -2.33 -0.02
N LEU A 144 -5.92 -1.09 0.23
CA LEU A 144 -5.05 0.08 0.24
C LEU A 144 -4.06 0.02 1.40
N THR A 145 -4.49 -0.33 2.61
CA THR A 145 -3.57 -0.49 3.75
C THR A 145 -2.43 -1.46 3.46
N LYS A 146 -2.72 -2.67 2.95
CA LYS A 146 -1.68 -3.65 2.62
C LYS A 146 -0.81 -3.19 1.44
N GLY A 147 -1.44 -2.65 0.39
CA GLY A 147 -0.74 -2.16 -0.79
C GLY A 147 0.24 -1.03 -0.48
N MET A 148 -0.18 -0.05 0.31
CA MET A 148 0.68 1.08 0.71
C MET A 148 1.83 0.63 1.60
N VAL A 149 1.62 -0.32 2.51
CA VAL A 149 2.71 -0.89 3.31
C VAL A 149 3.78 -1.53 2.43
N ILE A 150 3.38 -2.24 1.36
CA ILE A 150 4.34 -2.82 0.39
C ILE A 150 5.19 -1.72 -0.27
N LEU A 151 4.59 -0.59 -0.65
CA LEU A 151 5.32 0.53 -1.26
C LEU A 151 6.23 1.23 -0.25
N ARG A 152 5.70 1.57 0.93
CA ARG A 152 6.44 2.22 2.01
C ARG A 152 7.66 1.40 2.42
N ASP A 153 7.50 0.10 2.56
CA ASP A 153 8.56 -0.79 3.03
C ASP A 153 9.75 -0.87 2.07
N LYS A 154 9.55 -0.52 0.79
CA LYS A 154 10.64 -0.40 -0.20
C LYS A 154 11.53 0.83 0.01
N ILE A 155 11.00 1.89 0.63
CA ILE A 155 11.69 3.19 0.74
C ILE A 155 11.94 3.68 2.16
N ARG A 156 11.28 3.09 3.18
CA ARG A 156 11.34 3.56 4.58
C ARG A 156 12.73 3.61 5.21
N PHE A 157 13.71 2.91 4.64
CA PHE A 157 15.09 2.86 5.11
C PHE A 157 16.03 3.81 4.36
N TYR A 158 15.54 4.53 3.35
CA TYR A 158 16.32 5.53 2.63
C TYR A 158 16.21 6.89 3.31
N GLU A 159 17.28 7.69 3.20
CA GLU A 159 17.36 9.03 3.75
C GLU A 159 18.03 10.00 2.76
N GLY A 160 17.83 11.31 2.95
CA GLY A 160 18.44 12.35 2.13
C GLY A 160 18.07 12.23 0.65
N GLN A 161 19.04 12.47 -0.24
CA GLN A 161 18.81 12.45 -1.69
C GLN A 161 18.26 11.10 -2.19
N LYS A 162 18.78 9.98 -1.66
CA LYS A 162 18.32 8.64 -2.04
C LYS A 162 16.85 8.42 -1.69
N LEU A 163 16.37 9.00 -0.58
CA LEU A 163 14.95 8.97 -0.24
C LEU A 163 14.14 9.74 -1.29
N LEU A 164 14.57 10.94 -1.67
CA LEU A 164 13.86 11.75 -2.68
C LEU A 164 13.78 11.02 -4.02
N ASP A 165 14.89 10.47 -4.50
CA ASP A 165 14.94 9.74 -5.77
C ASP A 165 14.05 8.49 -5.73
N SER A 166 14.13 7.72 -4.64
CA SER A 166 13.30 6.51 -4.47
C SER A 166 11.83 6.81 -4.27
N LEU A 167 11.50 7.94 -3.63
CA LEU A 167 10.13 8.42 -3.48
C LEU A 167 9.56 8.86 -4.82
N ALA A 168 10.34 9.53 -5.67
CA ALA A 168 9.95 9.85 -7.04
C ALA A 168 9.60 8.59 -7.84
N GLU A 169 10.48 7.58 -7.84
CA GLU A 169 10.23 6.31 -8.53
C GLU A 169 8.99 5.58 -7.99
N THR A 170 8.81 5.60 -6.65
CA THR A 170 7.67 4.97 -5.99
C THR A 170 6.37 5.69 -6.31
N TRP A 171 6.40 7.02 -6.37
CA TRP A 171 5.26 7.84 -6.77
C TRP A 171 4.88 7.61 -8.22
N ASP A 172 5.84 7.63 -9.15
CA ASP A 172 5.58 7.44 -10.57
C ASP A 172 4.94 6.06 -10.82
N PHE A 173 5.49 5.01 -10.19
CA PHE A 173 4.90 3.68 -10.23
C PHE A 173 3.49 3.64 -9.63
N PHE A 174 3.28 4.28 -8.47
CA PHE A 174 1.98 4.31 -7.84
C PHE A 174 0.94 5.06 -8.69
N PHE A 175 1.28 6.26 -9.16
CA PHE A 175 0.35 7.16 -9.82
C PHE A 175 0.02 6.72 -11.24
N CYS A 176 1.00 6.24 -12.00
CA CYS A 176 0.82 5.83 -13.39
C CYS A 176 0.35 4.38 -13.52
N ASP A 177 0.89 3.45 -12.73
CA ASP A 177 0.56 2.03 -12.87
C ASP A 177 -0.51 1.60 -11.86
N VAL A 178 -0.21 1.71 -10.56
CA VAL A 178 -1.08 1.14 -9.52
C VAL A 178 -2.44 1.81 -9.48
N LEU A 179 -2.48 3.15 -9.45
CA LEU A 179 -3.69 3.94 -9.37
C LEU A 179 -4.59 3.75 -10.60
N SER A 180 -4.00 3.84 -11.80
CA SER A 180 -4.74 3.62 -13.05
C SER A 180 -5.32 2.21 -13.11
N MET A 181 -4.55 1.21 -12.69
CA MET A 181 -5.04 -0.16 -12.67
C MET A 181 -6.13 -0.33 -11.59
N LEU A 182 -5.96 0.20 -10.37
CA LEU A 182 -7.02 0.19 -9.35
C LEU A 182 -8.33 0.79 -9.87
N GLN A 183 -8.25 1.93 -10.58
CA GLN A 183 -9.41 2.54 -11.23
C GLN A 183 -10.02 1.63 -12.30
N ALA A 184 -9.22 0.82 -12.99
CA ALA A 184 -9.69 -0.13 -13.99
C ALA A 184 -10.36 -1.38 -13.38
N ILE A 185 -9.81 -1.97 -12.30
CA ILE A 185 -10.45 -3.09 -11.58
C ILE A 185 -11.77 -2.62 -10.95
N PHE A 186 -11.76 -1.43 -10.35
CA PHE A 186 -12.91 -0.89 -9.62
C PHE A 186 -13.76 0.06 -10.45
N HIS A 187 -13.61 0.00 -11.77
CA HIS A 187 -14.47 0.73 -12.69
C HIS A 187 -15.97 0.56 -12.39
N PRO A 188 -16.50 -0.60 -11.95
CA PRO A 188 -17.93 -0.74 -11.66
C PRO A 188 -18.43 0.00 -10.42
N VAL A 189 -17.54 0.59 -9.62
CA VAL A 189 -17.86 1.27 -8.35
C VAL A 189 -18.11 2.79 -8.58
N GLN A 190 -18.45 3.21 -9.80
CA GLN A 190 -18.65 4.64 -10.12
C GLN A 190 -19.77 5.27 -9.27
N GLY A 191 -19.61 6.54 -8.91
CA GLY A 191 -20.61 7.30 -8.16
C GLY A 191 -20.53 7.16 -6.64
N LYS A 192 -19.56 6.43 -6.11
CA LYS A 192 -19.23 6.45 -4.67
C LYS A 192 -18.35 7.66 -4.35
N ASP A 193 -18.71 8.37 -3.29
CA ASP A 193 -17.91 9.44 -2.69
C ASP A 193 -17.45 8.95 -1.29
N PRO A 194 -16.14 8.89 -1.01
CA PRO A 194 -15.00 9.24 -1.86
C PRO A 194 -14.70 8.23 -2.98
N SER A 195 -14.18 8.74 -4.10
CA SER A 195 -13.79 7.91 -5.25
C SER A 195 -12.60 6.99 -4.93
N VAL A 196 -12.43 5.89 -5.69
CA VAL A 196 -11.26 4.98 -5.58
C VAL A 196 -9.96 5.75 -5.69
N ARG A 197 -9.91 6.76 -6.57
CA ARG A 197 -8.74 7.62 -6.74
C ARG A 197 -8.44 8.43 -5.49
N GLN A 198 -9.46 9.06 -4.92
CA GLN A 198 -9.32 9.90 -3.74
C GLN A 198 -8.87 9.07 -2.53
N LEU A 199 -9.48 7.89 -2.33
CA LEU A 199 -9.06 6.94 -1.30
C LEU A 199 -7.61 6.49 -1.46
N ALA A 200 -7.20 6.13 -2.67
CA ALA A 200 -5.84 5.67 -2.92
C ALA A 200 -4.81 6.79 -2.70
N LEU A 201 -5.07 8.01 -3.18
CA LEU A 201 -4.18 9.16 -2.97
C LEU A 201 -4.08 9.54 -1.49
N LEU A 202 -5.20 9.53 -0.78
CA LEU A 202 -5.25 9.80 0.65
C LEU A 202 -4.41 8.78 1.44
N HIS A 203 -4.57 7.50 1.14
CA HIS A 203 -3.76 6.45 1.76
C HIS A 203 -2.26 6.58 1.43
N PHE A 204 -1.90 7.01 0.22
CA PHE A 204 -0.52 7.28 -0.15
C PHE A 204 0.06 8.44 0.69
N ARG A 205 -0.68 9.55 0.82
CA ARG A 205 -0.32 10.70 1.66
C ARG A 205 -0.03 10.25 3.10
N ASN A 206 -1.00 9.59 3.73
CA ASN A 206 -0.93 9.25 5.15
C ASN A 206 0.08 8.15 5.45
N THR A 207 0.18 7.14 4.57
CA THR A 207 1.00 5.94 4.85
C THR A 207 2.44 6.09 4.38
N ILE A 208 2.71 6.96 3.41
CA ILE A 208 4.04 7.09 2.81
C ILE A 208 4.59 8.48 3.09
N VAL A 209 4.00 9.52 2.50
CA VAL A 209 4.53 10.90 2.56
C VAL A 209 4.69 11.40 3.99
N LEU A 210 3.66 11.23 4.82
CA LEU A 210 3.68 11.68 6.22
C LEU A 210 4.40 10.72 7.17
N SER A 211 4.81 9.54 6.70
CA SER A 211 5.47 8.52 7.53
C SER A 211 6.98 8.48 7.36
N VAL A 212 7.49 8.82 6.17
CA VAL A 212 8.93 8.84 5.89
C VAL A 212 9.51 10.18 6.33
N LYS A 213 10.83 10.22 6.55
CA LYS A 213 11.56 11.44 6.92
C LYS A 213 11.72 12.40 5.71
N LEU A 214 10.63 12.72 5.03
CA LEU A 214 10.64 13.57 3.83
C LEU A 214 11.06 15.00 4.18
N GLU A 215 10.57 15.54 5.29
CA GLU A 215 10.90 16.88 5.76
C GLU A 215 12.42 17.05 5.97
N ASP A 216 13.06 16.07 6.63
CA ASP A 216 14.51 16.03 6.84
C ASP A 216 15.28 15.91 5.52
N ALA A 217 14.71 15.24 4.52
CA ALA A 217 15.35 15.08 3.21
C ALA A 217 15.27 16.38 2.40
N LEU A 218 14.12 17.07 2.43
CA LEU A 218 13.90 18.35 1.75
C LEU A 218 14.70 19.49 2.37
N SER A 219 14.88 19.51 3.70
CA SER A 219 15.56 20.60 4.41
C SER A 219 17.10 20.56 4.29
N ARG A 220 17.67 19.61 3.55
CA ARG A 220 19.12 19.53 3.37
C ARG A 220 19.61 20.60 2.39
N PRO A 221 20.71 21.33 2.68
CA PRO A 221 21.24 22.41 1.81
C PRO A 221 21.60 22.02 0.36
N ARG A 222 21.66 20.72 0.05
CA ARG A 222 21.98 20.19 -1.29
C ARG A 222 20.91 19.24 -1.81
N ALA A 223 19.71 19.26 -1.22
CA ALA A 223 18.59 18.46 -1.69
C ALA A 223 18.22 18.89 -3.11
N ARG A 224 18.22 17.93 -4.04
CA ARG A 224 17.69 18.13 -5.39
C ARG A 224 16.34 17.44 -5.43
N VAL A 225 15.28 18.24 -5.37
CA VAL A 225 13.91 17.71 -5.38
C VAL A 225 13.59 17.22 -6.80
N PRO A 226 13.30 15.92 -7.00
CA PRO A 226 12.88 15.44 -8.31
C PRO A 226 11.52 16.05 -8.71
N PRO A 227 11.29 16.38 -10.00
CA PRO A 227 10.02 16.96 -10.46
C PRO A 227 8.79 16.13 -10.08
N SER A 228 8.90 14.80 -10.10
CA SER A 228 7.83 13.89 -9.67
C SER A 228 7.45 14.09 -8.20
N VAL A 229 8.39 14.45 -7.31
CA VAL A 229 8.10 14.73 -5.90
C VAL A 229 7.33 16.05 -5.75
N THR A 230 7.71 17.09 -6.49
CA THR A 230 6.95 18.35 -6.51
C THR A 230 5.53 18.13 -7.04
N GLN A 231 5.41 17.41 -8.16
CA GLN A 231 4.11 17.07 -8.76
C GLN A 231 3.25 16.22 -7.81
N MET A 232 3.84 15.25 -7.12
CA MET A 232 3.18 14.46 -6.08
C MET A 232 2.60 15.34 -4.98
N LEU A 233 3.42 16.20 -4.37
CA LEU A 233 2.99 17.06 -3.25
C LEU A 233 1.85 17.98 -3.66
N LEU A 234 1.94 18.59 -4.85
CA LEU A 234 0.88 19.43 -5.42
C LEU A 234 -0.42 18.66 -5.67
N ILE A 235 -0.34 17.42 -6.17
CA ILE A 235 -1.52 16.57 -6.38
C ILE A 235 -2.15 16.19 -5.04
N LEU A 236 -1.34 15.79 -4.05
CA LEU A 236 -1.84 15.37 -2.75
C LEU A 236 -2.43 16.52 -1.94
N GLN A 237 -1.98 17.76 -2.16
CA GLN A 237 -2.57 18.95 -1.54
C GLN A 237 -4.04 19.13 -1.93
N GLY A 238 -4.42 18.75 -3.16
CA GLY A 238 -5.81 18.78 -3.62
C GLY A 238 -6.69 17.64 -3.09
N VAL A 239 -6.15 16.77 -2.23
CA VAL A 239 -6.85 15.57 -1.72
C VAL A 239 -7.20 15.76 -0.24
N HIS A 240 -8.46 16.06 0.02
CA HIS A 240 -8.98 16.32 1.36
C HIS A 240 -9.74 15.13 1.94
N ASP A 241 -9.63 14.99 3.26
CA ASP A 241 -10.52 14.15 4.06
C ASP A 241 -11.89 14.80 4.24
N LEU A 242 -12.90 14.00 4.58
CA LEU A 242 -14.24 14.49 4.92
C LEU A 242 -14.25 15.43 6.15
N HIS A 243 -13.20 15.42 6.96
CA HIS A 243 -13.08 16.20 8.19
C HIS A 243 -12.38 17.56 8.02
N GLY A 244 -12.07 17.99 6.79
CA GLY A 244 -11.50 19.30 6.51
C GLY A 244 -10.01 19.43 6.89
N VAL A 245 -9.60 20.62 7.32
CA VAL A 245 -8.21 20.93 7.71
C VAL A 245 -7.86 20.20 9.00
N ASN A 246 -6.86 19.32 8.94
CA ASN A 246 -6.33 18.58 10.08
C ASN A 246 -4.80 18.75 10.18
N GLU A 247 -4.22 18.28 11.29
CA GLU A 247 -2.76 18.31 11.52
C GLU A 247 -1.96 17.62 10.40
N GLU A 248 -2.49 16.52 9.86
CA GLU A 248 -1.87 15.80 8.74
C GLU A 248 -1.81 16.64 7.46
N TYR A 249 -2.86 17.42 7.20
CA TYR A 249 -2.94 18.33 6.07
C TYR A 249 -1.99 19.51 6.25
N LEU A 250 -1.91 20.10 7.45
CA LEU A 250 -0.96 21.19 7.72
C LEU A 250 0.50 20.72 7.56
N ARG A 251 0.81 19.48 7.98
CA ARG A 251 2.11 18.85 7.70
C ARG A 251 2.36 18.64 6.22
N LEU A 252 1.32 18.33 5.43
CA LEU A 252 1.48 18.27 3.98
C LEU A 252 1.78 19.67 3.41
N GLU A 253 1.11 20.71 3.88
CA GLU A 253 1.36 22.08 3.41
C GLU A 253 2.79 22.55 3.72
N SER A 254 3.33 22.22 4.90
CA SER A 254 4.73 22.56 5.23
C SER A 254 5.73 21.87 4.30
N LEU A 255 5.43 20.65 3.84
CA LEU A 255 6.22 19.96 2.82
C LEU A 255 6.12 20.63 1.45
N VAL A 256 4.93 21.10 1.06
CA VAL A 256 4.72 21.80 -0.22
C VAL A 256 5.50 23.12 -0.25
N GLN A 257 5.48 23.88 0.86
CA GLN A 257 6.21 25.14 1.02
C GLN A 257 7.72 25.00 0.76
N LYS A 258 8.31 23.83 1.08
CA LYS A 258 9.74 23.56 0.84
C LYS A 258 10.08 23.31 -0.63
N VAL A 259 9.09 23.06 -1.49
CA VAL A 259 9.32 22.67 -2.89
C VAL A 259 8.69 23.64 -3.90
N VAL A 260 7.83 24.55 -3.44
CA VAL A 260 7.17 25.56 -4.26
C VAL A 260 7.24 26.90 -3.53
N SER A 261 7.81 27.92 -4.19
CA SER A 261 7.78 29.31 -3.73
C SER A 261 7.39 30.24 -4.89
N PRO A 262 6.52 31.23 -4.67
CA PRO A 262 5.74 31.45 -3.44
C PRO A 262 4.62 30.41 -3.28
N TYR A 263 4.21 30.12 -2.05
CA TYR A 263 3.11 29.20 -1.74
C TYR A 263 2.02 29.88 -0.91
N LEU A 264 0.76 29.76 -1.33
CA LEU A 264 -0.40 30.24 -0.59
C LEU A 264 -1.06 29.06 0.15
N GLY A 265 -0.82 28.97 1.45
CA GLY A 265 -1.37 27.92 2.31
C GLY A 265 -2.48 28.41 3.22
N THR A 266 -2.95 27.53 4.11
CA THR A 266 -3.98 27.86 5.11
C THR A 266 -3.61 29.06 5.99
N HIS A 267 -2.32 29.28 6.25
CA HIS A 267 -1.81 30.37 7.08
C HIS A 267 -1.44 31.65 6.29
N GLY A 268 -1.64 31.67 4.97
CA GLY A 268 -1.30 32.82 4.12
C GLY A 268 -0.17 32.55 3.15
N LEU A 269 0.41 33.63 2.61
CA LEU A 269 1.50 33.57 1.63
C LEU A 269 2.84 33.28 2.32
N TYR A 270 3.56 32.32 1.79
CA TYR A 270 4.92 31.96 2.16
C TYR A 270 5.85 32.26 0.98
N SER A 271 6.81 33.16 1.18
CA SER A 271 7.71 33.65 0.11
C SER A 271 9.10 33.01 0.14
N GLY A 272 9.45 32.25 1.19
CA GLY A 272 10.79 31.65 1.33
C GLY A 272 11.91 32.65 1.68
N ASP A 273 11.57 33.93 1.90
CA ASP A 273 12.51 35.02 2.19
C ASP A 273 12.72 35.26 3.70
N ASP A 274 12.07 34.49 4.59
CA ASP A 274 12.13 34.71 6.04
C ASP A 274 13.48 34.31 6.69
N ASP A 275 14.43 33.73 5.93
CA ASP A 275 15.76 33.34 6.41
C ASP A 275 16.85 34.41 6.19
N ASP A 276 16.53 35.57 5.58
CA ASP A 276 17.49 36.65 5.29
C ASP A 276 17.25 37.97 6.08
N GLU A 277 16.40 37.98 7.11
CA GLU A 277 16.18 39.17 7.98
C GLU A 277 17.09 39.23 9.23
N ASP A 278 18.38 38.85 9.12
CA ASP A 278 19.35 39.05 10.22
C ASP A 278 20.60 39.87 9.85
N HIS A 279 20.63 40.51 8.67
CA HIS A 279 21.68 41.49 8.35
C HIS A 279 21.19 42.63 7.44
N CYS A 280 20.55 43.63 8.04
CA CYS A 280 20.64 44.99 7.52
C CYS A 280 20.80 45.99 8.67
N SER A 281 21.97 45.96 9.30
CA SER A 281 22.50 47.11 10.01
C SER A 281 22.73 48.22 8.97
N VAL A 282 21.74 49.08 8.81
CA VAL A 282 21.93 50.40 8.19
C VAL A 282 22.87 51.17 9.14
N MET A 283 24.17 51.10 8.86
CA MET A 283 25.13 52.08 9.34
C MET A 283 24.76 53.41 8.70
N GLY A 284 24.23 54.31 9.52
CA GLY A 284 24.10 55.73 9.22
C GLY A 284 24.98 56.52 10.19
N GLU A 285 26.29 56.42 10.04
CA GLU A 285 27.29 57.40 10.47
C GLU A 285 27.95 57.88 9.17
N SER A 286 28.24 59.14 8.86
CA SER A 286 28.07 60.48 9.43
C SER A 286 28.47 61.41 8.29
N GLU A 287 27.87 62.60 8.12
CA GLU A 287 28.66 63.72 7.58
C GLU A 287 28.09 65.09 7.98
N GLU A 288 28.97 65.80 8.65
CA GLU A 288 28.97 67.17 9.15
C GLU A 288 29.14 68.17 8.00
N ALA A 289 28.44 69.32 8.03
CA ALA A 289 28.96 70.62 7.56
C ALA A 289 27.98 71.78 7.82
N ASP A 290 28.52 72.79 8.53
CA ASP A 290 28.11 74.20 8.73
C ASP A 290 26.79 74.57 9.42
#